data_AF-A0A2A3XM83-F1
#
_entry.id   AF-A0A2A3XM83-F1
#
_cell.length_a   1.000
_cell.length_b   1.000
_cell.length_c   1.000
_cell.angle_alpha   90.00
_cell.angle_beta   90.00
_cell.angle_gamma   90.00
#
_symmetry.space_group_name_H-M   'P 1'
#
loop_
_entity.id
_entity.type
_entity.pdbx_description
1 polymer ?
#
loop_
_entity_poly.entity_id
_entity_poly.type
_entity_poly.pdbx_seq_one_letter_code
_entity_poly.pdbx_strand_id
1 'polypeptide(L)'
;MEPIGTDRPRSEKKITLKASTLSLAVMVTVFLVAVVFAANQNDVIGWIVAVISLGWLLLAAFLVFGLRRGARKVSSQLQNASASMAARARQPEASETVVVDEGSRTRDLKLEHSFKIVQVQAGVIKEHLDASGAEARGMVDRAVETIEITAHNAREMMKPAGGSDPLSGEVID
;
A
#
# COMPACT_ATOMS: atom_id res chain seq x y z
N MET A 1 -25.58 25.88 58.01
CA MET A 1 -24.57 26.73 57.35
C MET A 1 -23.64 25.82 56.57
N GLU A 2 -23.57 26.08 55.26
CA GLU A 2 -22.64 25.58 54.23
C GLU A 2 -21.13 25.61 54.63
N PRO A 3 -20.18 25.07 53.82
CA PRO A 3 -20.20 23.76 53.14
C PRO A 3 -18.78 23.11 52.98
N ILE A 4 -18.76 21.89 52.43
CA ILE A 4 -17.69 21.19 51.64
C ILE A 4 -16.24 21.69 51.69
N GLY A 5 -15.33 20.78 52.09
CA GLY A 5 -13.91 20.80 51.76
C GLY A 5 -13.49 19.46 51.16
N THR A 6 -13.94 19.16 49.94
CA THR A 6 -13.36 18.05 49.15
C THR A 6 -12.16 18.61 48.41
N ASP A 7 -10.96 18.48 48.97
CA ASP A 7 -9.72 18.73 48.25
C ASP A 7 -9.58 17.68 47.14
N ARG A 8 -10.10 18.03 45.96
CA ARG A 8 -9.75 17.31 44.73
C ARG A 8 -8.33 17.75 44.36
N PRO A 9 -7.35 16.85 44.23
CA PRO A 9 -6.11 17.22 43.60
C PRO A 9 -6.44 17.69 42.19
N ARG A 10 -6.22 18.98 41.93
CA ARG A 10 -6.24 19.56 40.59
C ARG A 10 -5.30 18.71 39.76
N SER A 11 -5.86 17.89 38.87
CA SER A 11 -5.09 17.19 37.85
C SER A 11 -4.50 18.27 36.95
N GLU A 12 -3.31 18.75 37.33
CA GLU A 12 -2.42 19.42 36.41
C GLU A 12 -2.16 18.43 35.29
N LYS A 13 -2.87 18.63 34.17
CA LYS A 13 -2.51 18.02 32.90
C LYS A 13 -1.11 18.55 32.58
N LYS A 14 -0.08 17.85 33.06
CA LYS A 14 1.28 17.99 32.55
C LYS A 14 1.19 17.63 31.08
N ILE A 15 1.10 18.65 30.24
CA ILE A 15 1.24 18.52 28.80
C ILE A 15 2.69 18.10 28.60
N THR A 16 2.92 16.80 28.57
CA THR A 16 4.20 16.24 28.15
C THR A 16 4.28 16.43 26.65
N LEU A 17 4.64 17.66 26.24
CA LEU A 17 5.11 17.93 24.91
C LEU A 17 6.27 16.95 24.68
N LYS A 18 6.03 15.95 23.85
CA LYS A 18 7.08 15.03 23.42
C LYS A 18 8.20 15.91 22.88
N ALA A 19 9.44 15.67 23.28
CA ALA A 19 10.59 16.48 22.86
C ALA A 19 10.62 16.67 21.32
N SER A 20 10.11 15.69 20.58
CA SER A 20 9.87 15.72 19.13
C SER A 20 8.90 16.82 18.64
N THR A 21 7.82 17.10 19.37
CA THR A 21 6.90 18.21 19.04
C THR A 21 7.48 19.57 19.36
N LEU A 22 8.30 19.67 20.41
CA LEU A 22 8.95 20.92 20.79
C LEU A 22 10.05 21.29 19.78
N SER A 23 10.90 20.32 19.39
CA SER A 23 11.95 20.55 18.39
C SER A 23 11.36 20.92 17.02
N LEU A 24 10.26 20.28 16.62
CA LEU A 24 9.55 20.62 15.38
C LEU A 24 8.98 22.04 15.42
N ALA A 25 8.36 22.44 16.54
CA ALA A 25 7.82 23.79 16.70
C ALA A 25 8.92 24.87 16.68
N VAL A 26 10.07 24.60 17.29
CA VAL A 26 11.23 25.49 17.27
C VAL A 26 11.78 25.61 15.84
N MET A 27 11.92 24.49 15.12
CA MET A 27 12.45 24.48 13.75
C MET A 27 11.53 25.23 12.77
N VAL A 28 10.21 25.06 12.91
CA VAL A 28 9.21 25.82 12.12
C VAL A 28 9.26 27.31 12.44
N THR A 29 9.44 27.68 13.71
CA THR A 29 9.54 29.09 14.11
C THR A 29 10.79 29.75 13.52
N VAL A 30 11.96 29.11 13.63
CA VAL A 30 13.23 29.62 13.05
C VAL A 30 13.11 29.80 11.53
N PHE A 31 12.46 28.85 10.87
CA PHE A 31 12.21 28.90 9.45
C PHE A 31 11.28 30.05 9.02
N LEU A 32 10.18 30.27 9.74
CA LEU A 32 9.28 31.41 9.49
C LEU A 32 10.02 32.74 9.68
N VAL A 33 10.87 32.85 10.71
CA VAL A 33 11.71 34.03 10.92
C VAL A 33 12.67 34.23 9.74
N ALA A 34 13.35 33.19 9.28
CA ALA A 34 14.25 33.27 8.12
C ALA A 34 13.51 33.74 6.85
N VAL A 35 12.30 33.23 6.61
CA VAL A 35 11.44 33.64 5.46
C VAL A 35 11.03 35.10 5.54
N VAL A 36 10.65 35.59 6.73
CA VAL A 36 10.25 37.00 6.92
C VAL A 36 11.45 37.93 6.74
N PHE A 37 12.63 37.59 7.25
CA PHE A 37 13.85 38.37 7.04
C PHE A 37 14.30 38.37 5.59
N ALA A 38 14.19 37.23 4.90
CA ALA A 38 14.42 37.08 3.47
C ALA A 38 13.49 37.96 2.62
N ALA A 39 12.18 37.98 2.94
CA ALA A 39 11.19 38.76 2.21
C ALA A 39 11.34 40.28 2.40
N ASN A 40 11.88 40.72 3.55
CA ASN A 40 12.00 42.13 3.89
C ASN A 40 13.16 42.86 3.20
N GLN A 41 14.17 42.16 2.65
CA GLN A 41 15.30 42.81 1.95
C GLN A 41 15.12 42.97 0.42
N ASN A 42 13.97 42.66 -0.15
CA ASN A 42 13.76 42.66 -1.61
C ASN A 42 14.85 41.87 -2.38
N ASP A 43 15.39 40.82 -1.74
CA ASP A 43 16.43 39.97 -2.28
C ASP A 43 15.78 38.71 -2.88
N VAL A 44 16.07 38.46 -4.16
CA VAL A 44 15.50 37.35 -4.95
C VAL A 44 15.79 36.01 -4.27
N ILE A 45 16.95 35.91 -3.62
CA ILE A 45 17.38 34.71 -2.88
C ILE A 45 16.41 34.43 -1.73
N GLY A 46 15.93 35.47 -1.05
CA GLY A 46 14.99 35.34 0.05
C GLY A 46 13.63 34.79 -0.38
N TRP A 47 13.10 35.26 -1.50
CA TRP A 47 11.85 34.76 -2.07
C TRP A 47 11.96 33.31 -2.55
N ILE A 48 13.11 32.91 -3.12
CA ILE A 48 13.36 31.51 -3.51
C ILE A 48 13.32 30.60 -2.28
N VAL A 49 14.04 31.00 -1.21
CA VAL A 49 14.03 30.23 0.04
C VAL A 49 12.62 30.14 0.60
N ALA A 50 11.85 31.24 0.62
CA ALA A 50 10.47 31.27 1.09
C ALA A 50 9.52 30.33 0.35
N VAL A 51 9.60 30.28 -0.98
CA VAL A 51 8.75 29.42 -1.81
C VAL A 51 9.11 27.93 -1.62
N ILE A 52 10.40 27.60 -1.65
CA ILE A 52 10.87 26.22 -1.44
C ILE A 52 10.45 25.72 -0.06
N SER A 53 10.66 26.57 0.93
CA SER A 53 10.24 26.41 2.31
C SER A 53 8.74 26.09 2.42
N LEU A 54 7.89 26.94 1.85
CA LEU A 54 6.44 26.74 1.85
C LEU A 54 6.05 25.41 1.16
N GLY A 55 6.71 25.07 0.05
CA GLY A 55 6.52 23.79 -0.65
C GLY A 55 6.79 22.57 0.25
N TRP A 56 7.91 22.56 0.97
CA TRP A 56 8.24 21.49 1.91
C TRP A 56 7.26 21.38 3.06
N LEU A 57 6.79 22.52 3.60
CA LEU A 57 5.80 22.54 4.68
C LEU A 57 4.46 21.94 4.21
N LEU A 58 4.01 22.31 3.00
CA LEU A 58 2.78 21.78 2.42
C LEU A 58 2.89 20.28 2.13
N LEU A 59 4.03 19.81 1.63
CA LEU A 59 4.29 18.39 1.40
C LEU A 59 4.26 17.60 2.72
N ALA A 60 4.95 18.10 3.76
CA ALA A 60 4.94 17.48 5.08
C ALA A 60 3.52 17.44 5.68
N ALA A 61 2.77 18.54 5.56
CA ALA A 61 1.38 18.61 5.98
C ALA A 61 0.53 17.56 5.24
N PHE A 62 0.65 17.49 3.92
CA PHE A 62 -0.07 16.53 3.09
C PHE A 62 0.24 15.08 3.51
N LEU A 63 1.49 14.72 3.77
CA LEU A 63 1.87 13.40 4.27
C LEU A 63 1.23 13.12 5.64
N VAL A 64 1.33 14.03 6.59
CA VAL A 64 0.78 13.84 7.95
C VAL A 64 -0.75 13.71 7.92
N PHE A 65 -1.44 14.57 7.16
CA PHE A 65 -2.89 14.50 7.03
C PHE A 65 -3.34 13.30 6.20
N GLY A 66 -2.62 12.94 5.14
CA GLY A 66 -2.87 11.76 4.32
C GLY A 66 -2.71 10.45 5.11
N LEU A 67 -1.61 10.31 5.83
CA LEU A 67 -1.35 9.15 6.71
C LEU A 67 -2.38 9.06 7.84
N ARG A 68 -2.72 10.18 8.49
CA ARG A 68 -3.78 10.20 9.52
C ARG A 68 -5.14 9.79 8.97
N ARG A 69 -5.47 10.18 7.73
CA ARG A 69 -6.75 9.86 7.10
C ARG A 69 -6.79 8.40 6.61
N GLY A 70 -5.66 7.88 6.12
CA GLY A 70 -5.49 6.47 5.75
C GLY A 70 -5.55 5.53 6.95
N ALA A 71 -4.83 5.86 8.03
CA ALA A 71 -4.80 5.03 9.25
C ALA A 71 -6.18 4.85 9.89
N ARG A 72 -7.04 5.88 9.87
CA ARG A 72 -8.42 5.80 10.39
C ARG A 72 -9.33 4.88 9.55
N LYS A 73 -9.09 4.77 8.25
CA LYS A 73 -9.83 3.86 7.36
C LYS A 73 -9.34 2.42 7.50
N VAL A 74 -8.04 2.22 7.68
CA VAL A 74 -7.46 0.88 7.89
C VAL A 74 -7.86 0.30 9.24
N SER A 75 -7.89 1.11 10.31
CA SER A 75 -8.30 0.64 11.64
C SER A 75 -9.76 0.18 11.69
N SER A 76 -10.66 0.84 10.94
CA SER A 76 -12.06 0.45 10.84
C SER A 76 -12.25 -0.82 10.01
N GLN A 77 -11.48 -0.99 8.93
CA GLN A 77 -11.51 -2.23 8.15
C GLN A 77 -10.91 -3.43 8.91
N LEU A 78 -9.83 -3.23 9.66
CA LEU A 78 -9.23 -4.26 10.51
C LEU A 78 -10.16 -4.68 11.65
N GLN A 79 -10.89 -3.74 12.27
CA GLN A 79 -11.89 -4.07 13.30
C GLN A 79 -13.08 -4.85 12.73
N ASN A 80 -13.53 -4.54 11.52
CA ASN A 80 -14.61 -5.28 10.86
C ASN A 80 -14.14 -6.67 10.41
N ALA A 81 -12.92 -6.79 9.89
CA ALA A 81 -12.32 -8.06 9.51
C ALA A 81 -12.07 -8.95 10.73
N SER A 82 -11.51 -8.41 11.82
CA SER A 82 -11.29 -9.16 13.06
C SER A 82 -12.61 -9.61 13.72
N ALA A 83 -13.65 -8.77 13.67
CA ALA A 83 -14.99 -9.15 14.11
C ALA A 83 -15.60 -10.29 13.27
N SER A 84 -15.39 -10.27 11.95
CA SER A 84 -15.86 -11.35 11.06
C SER A 84 -15.11 -12.67 11.27
N MET A 85 -13.79 -12.62 11.53
CA MET A 85 -13.01 -13.81 11.87
C MET A 85 -13.35 -14.36 13.26
N ALA A 86 -13.58 -13.49 14.24
CA ALA A 86 -14.03 -13.90 15.58
C ALA A 86 -15.45 -14.50 15.55
N ALA A 87 -16.34 -14.01 14.67
CA ALA A 87 -17.66 -14.59 14.44
C ALA A 87 -17.57 -15.96 13.75
N ARG A 88 -16.63 -16.15 12.81
CA ARG A 88 -16.38 -17.43 12.14
C ARG A 88 -15.70 -18.46 13.05
N ALA A 89 -14.86 -18.02 13.99
CA ALA A 89 -14.26 -18.86 15.02
C ALA A 89 -15.25 -19.34 16.10
N ARG A 90 -16.45 -18.74 16.17
CA ARG A 90 -17.53 -19.15 17.09
C ARG A 90 -18.57 -20.08 16.45
N GLN A 91 -18.40 -20.48 15.18
CA GLN A 91 -19.22 -21.51 14.55
C GLN A 91 -18.49 -22.87 14.65
N PRO A 92 -18.95 -23.79 15.50
CA PRO A 92 -18.52 -25.18 15.42
C PRO A 92 -19.41 -25.86 14.38
N GLU A 93 -18.95 -25.92 13.13
CA GLU A 93 -19.35 -26.88 12.08
C GLU A 93 -18.71 -26.43 10.74
N ALA A 94 -18.06 -27.36 10.05
CA ALA A 94 -17.31 -27.18 8.81
C ALA A 94 -16.07 -26.26 8.86
N SER A 95 -15.08 -26.62 9.69
CA SER A 95 -13.69 -26.40 9.31
C SER A 95 -13.37 -27.33 8.14
N GLU A 96 -13.67 -26.88 6.92
CA GLU A 96 -12.94 -27.36 5.75
C GLU A 96 -11.50 -26.93 5.98
N THR A 97 -10.69 -27.84 6.52
CA THR A 97 -9.24 -27.68 6.53
C THR A 97 -8.84 -27.59 5.07
N VAL A 98 -8.69 -26.37 4.56
CA VAL A 98 -8.04 -26.15 3.27
C VAL A 98 -6.61 -26.61 3.46
N VAL A 99 -6.38 -27.88 3.15
CA VAL A 99 -5.04 -28.41 2.95
C VAL A 99 -4.55 -27.66 1.73
N VAL A 100 -3.79 -26.58 1.94
CA VAL A 100 -3.11 -25.89 0.84
C VAL A 100 -2.10 -26.89 0.32
N ASP A 101 -2.49 -27.58 -0.74
CA ASP A 101 -1.64 -28.50 -1.47
C ASP A 101 -0.37 -27.75 -1.90
N GLU A 102 0.81 -28.29 -1.63
CA GLU A 102 2.08 -27.65 -2.02
C GLU A 102 2.13 -27.46 -3.56
N GLY A 103 1.40 -28.29 -4.30
CA GLY A 103 1.16 -28.16 -5.74
C GLY A 103 0.27 -26.97 -6.12
N SER A 104 -0.71 -26.57 -5.30
CA SER A 104 -1.45 -25.32 -5.52
C SER A 104 -0.58 -24.10 -5.23
N ARG A 105 0.23 -24.13 -4.16
CA ARG A 105 1.15 -23.03 -3.84
C ARG A 105 2.21 -22.80 -4.92
N THR A 106 2.80 -23.88 -5.43
CA THR A 106 3.81 -23.81 -6.51
C THR A 106 3.19 -23.30 -7.82
N ARG A 107 1.94 -23.70 -8.10
CA ARG A 107 1.18 -23.21 -9.24
C ARG A 107 0.90 -21.71 -9.12
N ASP A 108 0.48 -21.24 -7.96
CA ASP A 108 0.19 -19.82 -7.72
C ASP A 108 1.45 -18.96 -7.90
N LEU A 109 2.62 -19.41 -7.42
CA LEU A 109 3.90 -18.71 -7.64
C LEU A 109 4.27 -18.61 -9.13
N LYS A 110 4.04 -19.67 -9.90
CA LYS A 110 4.29 -19.68 -11.36
C LYS A 110 3.29 -18.83 -12.13
N LEU A 111 2.02 -18.79 -11.68
CA LEU A 111 1.00 -17.91 -12.25
C LEU A 111 1.33 -16.44 -11.99
N GLU A 112 1.75 -16.10 -10.77
CA GLU A 112 2.20 -14.75 -10.42
C GLU A 112 3.36 -14.30 -11.33
N HIS A 113 4.36 -15.17 -11.54
CA HIS A 113 5.45 -14.88 -12.45
C HIS A 113 4.97 -14.69 -13.90
N SER A 114 4.01 -15.51 -14.34
CA SER A 114 3.42 -15.40 -15.68
C SER A 114 2.70 -14.05 -15.87
N PHE A 115 1.93 -13.58 -14.87
CA PHE A 115 1.29 -12.27 -14.92
C PHE A 115 2.29 -11.12 -14.92
N LYS A 116 3.40 -11.25 -14.19
CA LYS A 116 4.49 -10.26 -14.23
C LYS A 116 5.12 -10.14 -15.62
N ILE A 117 5.33 -11.25 -16.33
CA ILE A 117 5.82 -11.22 -17.72
C ILE A 117 4.84 -10.45 -18.61
N VAL A 118 3.54 -10.75 -18.52
CA VAL A 118 2.51 -10.04 -19.31
C VAL A 118 2.52 -8.54 -19.01
N GLN A 119 2.69 -8.14 -17.74
CA GLN A 119 2.79 -6.74 -17.35
C GLN A 119 3.99 -6.04 -17.99
N VAL A 120 5.16 -6.68 -17.99
CA VAL A 120 6.38 -6.13 -18.61
C VAL A 120 6.19 -5.97 -20.11
N GLN A 121 5.66 -6.98 -20.80
CA GLN A 121 5.44 -6.94 -22.24
C GLN A 121 4.35 -5.92 -22.64
N ALA A 122 3.31 -5.74 -21.82
CA ALA A 122 2.34 -4.66 -22.01
C ALA A 122 2.98 -3.27 -21.90
N GLY A 123 4.04 -3.11 -21.09
CA GLY A 123 4.86 -1.91 -21.04
C GLY A 123 5.63 -1.68 -22.34
N VAL A 124 6.30 -2.72 -22.85
CA VAL A 124 7.04 -2.68 -24.13
C VAL A 124 6.13 -2.28 -25.29
N ILE A 125 4.92 -2.86 -25.35
CA ILE A 125 3.91 -2.49 -26.35
C ILE A 125 3.59 -1.01 -26.25
N LYS A 126 3.23 -0.51 -25.07
CA LYS A 126 2.87 0.92 -24.88
C LYS A 126 4.00 1.87 -25.28
N GLU A 127 5.24 1.49 -25.02
CA GLU A 127 6.42 2.30 -25.37
C GLU A 127 6.64 2.37 -26.88
N HIS A 128 6.38 1.28 -27.61
CA HIS A 128 6.68 1.17 -29.04
C HIS A 128 5.46 1.32 -29.96
N LEU A 129 4.25 1.43 -29.40
CA LEU A 129 3.00 1.50 -30.17
C LEU A 129 2.90 2.77 -31.03
N ASP A 130 3.30 3.91 -30.48
CA ASP A 130 3.26 5.21 -31.15
C ASP A 130 4.57 5.52 -31.92
N ALA A 131 5.59 4.68 -31.74
CA ALA A 131 6.87 4.83 -32.41
C ALA A 131 6.77 4.41 -33.89
N SER A 132 7.30 5.25 -34.78
CA SER A 132 7.30 4.99 -36.22
C SER A 132 8.56 4.22 -36.63
N GLY A 133 8.40 3.14 -37.39
CA GLY A 133 9.51 2.36 -37.95
C GLY A 133 9.28 0.86 -37.92
N ALA A 134 10.03 0.13 -38.75
CA ALA A 134 9.95 -1.34 -38.81
C ALA A 134 10.43 -2.00 -37.51
N GLU A 135 11.44 -1.42 -36.85
CA GLU A 135 11.97 -1.93 -35.59
C GLU A 135 10.96 -1.81 -34.44
N ALA A 136 10.25 -0.67 -34.35
CA ALA A 136 9.21 -0.45 -33.35
C ALA A 136 8.05 -1.46 -33.51
N ARG A 137 7.60 -1.70 -34.75
CA ARG A 137 6.60 -2.73 -35.04
C ARG A 137 7.10 -4.13 -34.67
N GLY A 138 8.34 -4.47 -35.00
CA GLY A 138 8.94 -5.75 -34.61
C GLY A 138 9.10 -5.94 -33.09
N MET A 139 9.25 -4.85 -32.32
CA MET A 139 9.21 -4.91 -30.86
C MET A 139 7.81 -5.20 -30.33
N VAL A 140 6.78 -4.57 -30.89
CA VAL A 140 5.38 -4.83 -30.55
C VAL A 140 5.00 -6.28 -30.88
N ASP A 141 5.33 -6.76 -32.07
CA ASP A 141 4.98 -8.12 -32.52
C ASP A 141 5.59 -9.20 -31.60
N ARG A 142 6.87 -9.05 -31.23
CA ARG A 142 7.54 -9.98 -30.30
C ARG A 142 6.97 -9.92 -28.89
N ALA A 143 6.58 -8.73 -28.43
CA ALA A 143 5.96 -8.56 -27.12
C ALA A 143 4.58 -9.23 -27.07
N VAL A 144 3.79 -9.10 -28.15
CA VAL A 144 2.50 -9.79 -28.29
C VAL A 144 2.68 -11.31 -28.32
N GLU A 145 3.62 -11.82 -29.11
CA GLU A 145 3.92 -13.26 -29.16
C GLU A 145 4.29 -13.82 -27.77
N THR A 146 5.13 -13.08 -27.03
CA THR A 146 5.51 -13.47 -25.67
C THR A 146 4.32 -13.50 -24.72
N ILE A 147 3.39 -12.54 -24.84
CA ILE A 147 2.15 -12.53 -24.05
C ILE A 147 1.27 -13.73 -24.40
N GLU A 148 1.14 -14.07 -25.67
CA GLU A 148 0.31 -15.21 -26.12
C GLU A 148 0.84 -16.55 -25.61
N ILE A 149 2.15 -16.79 -25.73
CA ILE A 149 2.81 -17.99 -25.21
C ILE A 149 2.64 -18.07 -23.68
N THR A 150 2.88 -16.95 -22.98
CA THR A 150 2.75 -16.90 -21.52
C THR A 150 1.31 -17.14 -21.07
N ALA A 151 0.33 -16.55 -21.75
CA ALA A 151 -1.08 -16.73 -21.46
C ALA A 151 -1.55 -18.16 -21.75
N HIS A 152 -1.03 -18.82 -22.79
CA HIS A 152 -1.31 -20.22 -23.07
C HIS A 152 -0.82 -21.11 -21.91
N ASN A 153 0.45 -20.98 -21.52
CA ASN A 153 1.04 -21.74 -20.43
C ASN A 153 0.31 -21.49 -19.09
N ALA A 154 0.00 -20.24 -18.77
CA ALA A 154 -0.74 -19.90 -17.55
C ALA A 154 -2.15 -20.51 -17.55
N ARG A 155 -2.84 -20.54 -18.70
CA ARG A 155 -4.17 -21.17 -18.82
C ARG A 155 -4.13 -22.68 -18.61
N GLU A 156 -3.11 -23.36 -19.13
CA GLU A 156 -2.94 -24.80 -18.86
C GLU A 156 -2.76 -25.08 -17.38
N MET A 157 -2.01 -24.23 -16.68
CA MET A 157 -1.80 -24.34 -15.23
C MET A 157 -3.06 -24.08 -14.39
N MET A 158 -4.00 -23.27 -14.89
CA MET A 158 -5.28 -23.01 -14.22
C MET A 158 -6.29 -24.15 -14.36
N LYS A 159 -6.08 -25.12 -15.28
CA LYS A 159 -6.98 -26.25 -15.43
C LYS A 159 -6.91 -27.12 -14.15
N PRO A 160 -8.05 -27.46 -13.52
CA PRO A 160 -8.04 -28.32 -12.34
C PRO A 160 -7.41 -29.67 -12.70
N ALA A 161 -6.55 -30.18 -11.83
CA ALA A 161 -5.84 -31.45 -12.00
C ALA A 161 -6.76 -32.70 -11.94
N GLY A 162 -8.09 -32.53 -12.03
CA GLY A 162 -9.08 -33.59 -11.80
C GLY A 162 -10.06 -33.80 -12.95
N GLY A 163 -9.66 -33.53 -14.19
CA GLY A 163 -10.54 -33.65 -15.37
C GLY A 163 -10.39 -34.92 -16.20
N SER A 164 -9.38 -35.77 -15.96
CA SER A 164 -9.14 -36.94 -16.82
C SER A 164 -8.25 -38.04 -16.23
N ASP A 165 -7.94 -38.05 -14.94
CA ASP A 165 -7.28 -39.22 -14.35
C ASP A 165 -8.34 -40.18 -13.80
N PRO A 166 -8.47 -41.40 -14.33
CA PRO A 166 -9.35 -42.39 -13.74
C PRO A 166 -8.86 -42.70 -12.33
N LEU A 167 -9.78 -42.65 -11.36
CA LEU A 167 -9.54 -43.04 -9.97
C LEU A 167 -8.99 -44.47 -9.93
N SER A 168 -7.68 -44.61 -9.82
CA SER A 168 -7.02 -45.88 -9.52
C SER A 168 -7.17 -46.15 -8.03
N GLY A 169 -8.35 -46.63 -7.62
CA GLY A 169 -8.54 -47.27 -6.34
C GLY A 169 -8.22 -48.76 -6.45
N GLU A 170 -7.35 -49.27 -5.60
CA GLU A 170 -7.21 -50.72 -5.39
C GLU A 170 -8.46 -51.21 -4.66
N VAL A 171 -9.22 -52.10 -5.31
CA VAL A 171 -10.36 -52.77 -4.67
C VAL A 171 -9.78 -53.87 -3.78
N ILE A 172 -9.87 -53.67 -2.48
CA ILE A 172 -9.57 -54.72 -1.49
C ILE A 172 -10.87 -55.50 -1.27
N ASP A 173 -10.86 -56.78 -1.65
CA ASP A 173 -11.90 -57.77 -1.35
C ASP A 173 -11.71 -58.36 0.06
#